data_AF-A0A7X0IYM8-F1
#
_entry.id   AF-A0A7X0IYM8-F1
#
_cell.length_a   1.000
_cell.length_b   1.000
_cell.length_c   1.000
_cell.angle_alpha   90.00
_cell.angle_beta   90.00
_cell.angle_gamma   90.00
#
_symmetry.space_group_name_H-M   'P 1'
#
loop_
_entity.id
_entity.type
_entity.pdbx_description
1 polymer ?
#
loop_
_entity_poly.entity_id
_entity_poly.type
_entity_poly.pdbx_seq_one_letter_code
_entity_poly.pdbx_strand_id
1 'polypeptide(L)'
;MILHELIDYETLRVIWWLLLGVLLIGFAVTDGFDLGVGTLLPFVAKTDTERRIAINAIGPTWEGNQVWLILGGGAVFAAWPPLYAVSFSGFYLAMFAILFALILRPVAFKYRSKRDGDGWKAGWDWALFIGGFVPSLIFGVAVGNVLQGVPFRFDEDMRIYYEGSFFALLNPYALLCGLLSVAMLTMHGAAWLQVKTDGIVAERARRYGSIAALAVIVLFALGGLFLWI
;
A
#
# COMPACT_ATOMS: atom_id res chain seq x y z
N MET A 1 39.58 -1.10 -13.08
CA MET A 1 39.04 -0.58 -11.82
C MET A 1 37.67 -1.19 -11.62
N ILE A 2 37.61 -2.21 -10.77
CA ILE A 2 36.38 -2.97 -10.52
C ILE A 2 35.65 -2.27 -9.36
N LEU A 3 34.31 -2.20 -9.38
CA LEU A 3 33.50 -1.39 -8.44
C LEU A 3 33.88 -1.54 -6.95
N HIS A 4 34.34 -2.71 -6.52
CA HIS A 4 34.75 -2.99 -5.14
C HIS A 4 36.08 -2.33 -4.72
N GLU A 5 36.87 -1.81 -5.68
CA GLU A 5 38.06 -1.00 -5.42
C GLU A 5 37.70 0.47 -5.14
N LEU A 6 36.48 0.90 -5.51
CA LEU A 6 35.98 2.27 -5.37
C LEU A 6 35.02 2.44 -4.18
N ILE A 7 34.21 1.41 -3.90
CA ILE A 7 33.24 1.36 -2.80
C ILE A 7 33.34 -0.02 -2.19
N ASP A 8 33.62 -0.12 -0.90
CA ASP A 8 33.71 -1.40 -0.22
C ASP A 8 32.34 -2.10 -0.15
N TYR A 9 32.38 -3.41 0.05
CA TYR A 9 31.19 -4.26 0.02
C TYR A 9 30.19 -3.94 1.14
N GLU A 10 30.64 -3.54 2.32
CA GLU A 10 29.77 -3.20 3.45
C GLU A 10 29.01 -1.91 3.15
N THR A 11 29.72 -0.88 2.68
CA THR A 11 29.12 0.37 2.23
C THR A 11 28.08 0.14 1.13
N LEU A 12 28.37 -0.74 0.16
CA LEU A 12 27.42 -1.07 -0.89
C LEU A 12 26.12 -1.69 -0.33
N ARG A 13 26.20 -2.58 0.66
CA ARG A 13 25.02 -3.18 1.32
C ARG A 13 24.17 -2.12 2.03
N VAL A 14 24.82 -1.16 2.72
CA VAL A 14 24.12 -0.05 3.40
C VAL A 14 23.46 0.89 2.39
N ILE A 15 24.14 1.20 1.28
CA ILE A 15 23.57 2.01 0.20
C ILE A 15 22.30 1.36 -0.35
N TRP A 16 22.34 0.06 -0.66
CA TRP A 16 21.14 -0.63 -1.15
C TRP A 16 20.02 -0.65 -0.11
N TRP A 17 20.34 -0.85 1.18
CA TRP A 17 19.37 -0.76 2.27
C TRP A 17 18.69 0.62 2.32
N LEU A 18 19.46 1.71 2.22
CA LEU A 18 18.93 3.06 2.15
C LEU A 18 18.07 3.29 0.90
N LEU A 19 18.53 2.81 -0.27
CA LEU A 19 17.78 2.92 -1.52
C LEU A 19 16.44 2.21 -1.43
N LEU A 20 16.37 1.02 -0.83
CA LEU A 20 15.10 0.34 -0.60
C LEU A 20 14.18 1.18 0.30
N GLY A 21 14.71 1.75 1.39
CA GLY A 21 13.96 2.67 2.24
C GLY A 21 13.39 3.86 1.46
N VAL A 22 14.21 4.50 0.61
CA VAL A 22 13.80 5.61 -0.25
C VAL A 22 12.72 5.16 -1.24
N LEU A 23 12.85 3.99 -1.86
CA LEU A 23 11.85 3.47 -2.80
C LEU A 23 10.51 3.18 -2.12
N LEU A 24 10.52 2.56 -0.94
CA LEU A 24 9.31 2.28 -0.18
C LEU A 24 8.64 3.55 0.35
N ILE A 25 9.42 4.53 0.83
CA ILE A 25 8.92 5.85 1.21
C ILE A 25 8.36 6.58 -0.02
N GLY A 26 9.06 6.54 -1.15
CA GLY A 26 8.61 7.12 -2.41
C GLY A 26 7.28 6.53 -2.85
N PHE A 27 7.12 5.22 -2.78
CA PHE A 27 5.84 4.53 -3.01
C PHE A 27 4.75 5.01 -2.04
N ALA A 28 5.02 5.02 -0.74
CA ALA A 28 4.04 5.44 0.27
C ALA A 28 3.66 6.93 0.15
N VAL A 29 4.55 7.80 -0.30
CA VAL A 29 4.28 9.23 -0.49
C VAL A 29 3.54 9.49 -1.80
N THR A 30 3.83 8.74 -2.86
CA THR A 30 3.22 8.95 -4.18
C THR A 30 1.94 8.14 -4.34
N ASP A 31 2.05 6.81 -4.42
CA ASP A 31 0.88 5.95 -4.58
C ASP A 31 0.03 5.88 -3.28
N GLY A 32 0.55 6.34 -2.15
CA GLY A 32 -0.23 6.38 -0.91
C GLY A 32 -1.43 7.32 -0.93
N PHE A 33 -1.32 8.53 -1.50
CA PHE A 33 -2.49 9.43 -1.60
C PHE A 33 -3.53 8.89 -2.57
N ASP A 34 -3.04 8.21 -3.58
CA ASP A 34 -3.75 7.52 -4.64
C ASP A 34 -4.60 6.36 -4.09
N LEU A 35 -3.99 5.46 -3.32
CA LEU A 35 -4.67 4.40 -2.58
C LEU A 35 -5.66 5.00 -1.56
N GLY A 36 -5.25 6.06 -0.85
CA GLY A 36 -6.09 6.78 0.10
C GLY A 36 -7.34 7.40 -0.51
N VAL A 37 -7.24 8.04 -1.67
CA VAL A 37 -8.37 8.58 -2.44
C VAL A 37 -9.30 7.45 -2.86
N GLY A 38 -8.75 6.32 -3.33
CA GLY A 38 -9.51 5.11 -3.64
C GLY A 38 -10.32 4.62 -2.44
N THR A 39 -9.69 4.49 -1.27
CA THR A 39 -10.35 4.10 -0.01
C THR A 39 -11.41 5.11 0.42
N LEU A 40 -11.20 6.40 0.21
CA LEU A 40 -12.14 7.45 0.58
C LEU A 40 -13.33 7.59 -0.37
N LEU A 41 -13.20 7.13 -1.62
CA LEU A 41 -14.16 7.37 -2.70
C LEU A 41 -15.64 7.20 -2.31
N PRO A 42 -16.10 6.07 -1.73
CA PRO A 42 -17.51 5.90 -1.38
C PRO A 42 -17.98 6.81 -0.23
N PHE A 43 -17.06 7.36 0.56
CA PHE A 43 -17.35 8.17 1.73
C PHE A 43 -17.39 9.67 1.41
N VAL A 44 -16.43 10.16 0.61
CA VAL A 44 -16.31 11.58 0.24
C VAL A 44 -17.20 11.95 -0.94
N ALA A 45 -17.49 11.01 -1.84
CA ALA A 45 -18.27 11.26 -3.05
C ALA A 45 -19.58 10.46 -3.08
N LYS A 46 -20.69 11.19 -3.11
CA LYS A 46 -22.07 10.68 -3.04
C LYS A 46 -22.78 10.76 -4.39
N THR A 47 -22.44 11.71 -5.25
CA THR A 47 -22.97 11.82 -6.62
C THR A 47 -21.96 11.33 -7.67
N ASP A 48 -22.40 11.06 -8.91
CA ASP A 48 -21.48 10.68 -10.00
C ASP A 48 -20.49 11.81 -10.31
N THR A 49 -20.94 13.06 -10.28
CA THR A 49 -20.06 14.23 -10.46
C THR A 49 -19.01 14.32 -9.37
N GLU A 50 -19.40 14.15 -8.10
CA GLU A 50 -18.45 14.14 -6.98
C GLU A 50 -17.42 13.00 -7.12
N ARG A 51 -17.85 11.81 -7.58
CA ARG A 51 -16.94 10.67 -7.78
C ARG A 51 -15.95 10.94 -8.89
N ARG A 52 -16.41 11.54 -10.00
CA ARG A 52 -15.53 11.95 -11.11
C ARG A 52 -14.52 13.00 -10.67
N ILE A 53 -14.89 13.94 -9.80
CA ILE A 53 -13.96 14.93 -9.23
C ILE A 53 -12.85 14.22 -8.44
N ALA A 54 -13.20 13.33 -7.52
CA ALA A 54 -12.23 12.60 -6.70
C ALA A 54 -11.31 11.71 -7.55
N ILE A 55 -11.86 10.97 -8.52
CA ILE A 55 -11.11 10.09 -9.44
C ILE A 55 -10.15 10.91 -10.32
N ASN A 56 -10.61 12.02 -10.89
CA ASN A 56 -9.78 12.86 -11.76
C ASN A 56 -8.70 13.63 -10.99
N ALA A 57 -8.83 13.80 -9.67
CA ALA A 57 -7.79 14.41 -8.85
C ALA A 57 -6.47 13.61 -8.83
N ILE A 58 -6.54 12.30 -9.10
CA ILE A 58 -5.38 11.39 -9.18
C ILE A 58 -5.16 10.79 -10.57
N GLY A 59 -6.15 10.93 -11.47
CA GLY A 59 -6.12 10.42 -12.84
C GLY A 59 -4.84 10.70 -13.65
N PRO A 60 -4.22 11.90 -13.57
CA PRO A 60 -3.01 12.21 -14.34
C PRO A 60 -1.72 11.56 -13.84
N THR A 61 -1.64 11.14 -12.57
CA THR A 61 -0.36 10.76 -11.92
C THR A 61 -0.28 9.29 -11.53
N TRP A 62 -1.43 8.63 -11.34
CA TRP A 62 -1.45 7.31 -10.69
C TRP A 62 -0.66 6.21 -11.41
N GLU A 63 -0.64 6.23 -12.75
CA GLU A 63 0.12 5.24 -13.54
C GLU A 63 1.63 5.35 -13.22
N GLY A 64 2.14 6.58 -13.09
CA GLY A 64 3.55 6.81 -12.73
C GLY A 64 3.84 6.50 -11.26
N ASN A 65 2.90 6.80 -10.36
CA ASN A 65 3.05 6.51 -8.93
C ASN A 65 3.19 5.00 -8.67
N GLN A 66 2.43 4.17 -9.40
CA GLN A 66 2.50 2.71 -9.25
C GLN A 66 3.86 2.13 -9.65
N VAL A 67 4.64 2.82 -10.49
CA VAL A 67 5.99 2.38 -10.91
C VAL A 67 6.94 2.31 -9.72
N TRP A 68 6.75 3.12 -8.68
CA TRP A 68 7.56 3.04 -7.45
C TRP A 68 7.49 1.66 -6.80
N LEU A 69 6.30 1.03 -6.79
CA LEU A 69 6.13 -0.33 -6.27
C LEU A 69 6.87 -1.36 -7.13
N ILE A 70 6.74 -1.23 -8.47
CA ILE A 70 7.38 -2.15 -9.42
C ILE A 70 8.91 -2.05 -9.31
N LEU A 71 9.44 -0.83 -9.27
CA LEU A 71 10.86 -0.55 -9.08
C LEU A 71 11.33 -1.06 -7.72
N GLY A 72 10.56 -0.86 -6.64
CA GLY A 72 10.85 -1.40 -5.31
C GLY A 72 10.97 -2.93 -5.33
N GLY A 73 10.00 -3.63 -5.92
CA GLY A 73 10.03 -5.08 -6.06
C GLY A 73 11.22 -5.57 -6.89
N GLY A 74 11.50 -4.92 -8.02
CA GLY A 74 12.66 -5.22 -8.86
C GLY A 74 14.00 -4.94 -8.18
N ALA A 75 14.09 -3.87 -7.37
CA ALA A 75 15.28 -3.54 -6.59
C ALA A 75 15.57 -4.59 -5.51
N VAL A 76 14.53 -5.07 -4.80
CA VAL A 76 14.71 -6.18 -3.84
C VAL A 76 15.15 -7.45 -4.56
N PHE A 77 14.55 -7.76 -5.71
CA PHE A 77 14.96 -8.92 -6.52
C PHE A 77 16.43 -8.84 -6.96
N ALA A 78 16.91 -7.66 -7.37
CA ALA A 78 18.28 -7.45 -7.81
C ALA A 78 19.29 -7.44 -6.64
N ALA A 79 18.97 -6.75 -5.55
CA ALA A 79 19.90 -6.53 -4.43
C ALA A 79 19.87 -7.63 -3.36
N TRP A 80 18.70 -8.22 -3.09
CA TRP A 80 18.52 -9.32 -2.13
C TRP A 80 17.56 -10.40 -2.67
N PRO A 81 18.00 -11.22 -3.64
CA PRO A 81 17.17 -12.29 -4.20
C PRO A 81 16.53 -13.22 -3.15
N PRO A 82 17.23 -13.65 -2.08
CA PRO A 82 16.61 -14.48 -1.04
C PRO A 82 15.48 -13.76 -0.29
N LEU A 83 15.64 -12.46 0.01
CA LEU A 83 14.60 -11.66 0.67
C LEU A 83 13.36 -11.53 -0.23
N TYR A 84 13.56 -11.28 -1.52
CA TYR A 84 12.49 -11.28 -2.50
C TYR A 84 11.76 -12.64 -2.51
N ALA A 85 12.51 -13.73 -2.66
CA ALA A 85 11.93 -15.07 -2.74
C ALA A 85 11.14 -15.44 -1.48
N VAL A 86 11.68 -15.21 -0.28
CA VAL A 86 10.99 -15.50 1.00
C VAL A 86 9.74 -14.65 1.13
N SER A 87 9.82 -13.34 0.86
CA SER A 87 8.70 -12.44 1.05
C SER A 87 7.53 -12.79 0.11
N PHE A 88 7.79 -12.98 -1.19
CA PHE A 88 6.73 -13.24 -2.15
C PHE A 88 6.17 -14.67 -2.08
N SER A 89 6.98 -15.66 -1.67
CA SER A 89 6.50 -17.04 -1.48
C SER A 89 5.85 -17.28 -0.12
N GLY A 90 6.37 -16.71 0.97
CA GLY A 90 5.80 -16.83 2.31
C GLY A 90 4.48 -16.07 2.44
N PHE A 91 4.39 -14.88 1.85
CA PHE A 91 3.15 -14.09 1.81
C PHE A 91 2.31 -14.39 0.56
N TYR A 92 2.38 -15.58 -0.03
CA TYR A 92 1.81 -15.89 -1.35
C TYR A 92 0.36 -15.42 -1.54
N LEU A 93 -0.57 -15.88 -0.68
CA LEU A 93 -1.99 -15.49 -0.80
C LEU A 93 -2.22 -14.00 -0.54
N ALA A 94 -1.42 -13.38 0.34
CA ALA A 94 -1.48 -11.95 0.60
C ALA A 94 -1.00 -11.12 -0.60
N MET A 95 0.10 -11.53 -1.23
CA MET A 95 0.62 -10.93 -2.46
C MET A 95 -0.35 -11.11 -3.63
N PHE A 96 -0.99 -12.28 -3.73
CA PHE A 96 -2.03 -12.52 -4.73
C PHE A 96 -3.22 -11.58 -4.54
N ALA A 97 -3.67 -11.37 -3.30
CA ALA A 97 -4.77 -10.44 -3.01
C ALA A 97 -4.39 -8.98 -3.34
N ILE A 98 -3.17 -8.55 -3.03
CA ILE A 98 -2.64 -7.24 -3.45
C ILE A 98 -2.66 -7.12 -4.97
N LEU A 99 -2.07 -8.10 -5.67
CA LEU A 99 -2.00 -8.09 -7.13
C LEU A 99 -3.39 -8.01 -7.77
N PHE A 100 -4.33 -8.82 -7.29
CA PHE A 100 -5.71 -8.80 -7.79
C PHE A 100 -6.36 -7.43 -7.59
N ALA A 101 -6.24 -6.85 -6.39
CA ALA A 101 -6.77 -5.51 -6.11
C ALA A 101 -6.11 -4.42 -6.99
N LEU A 102 -4.80 -4.53 -7.22
CA LEU A 102 -4.04 -3.62 -8.08
C LEU A 102 -4.34 -3.80 -9.57
N ILE A 103 -4.80 -4.97 -10.03
CA ILE A 103 -5.29 -5.18 -11.40
C ILE A 103 -6.65 -4.49 -11.58
N LEU A 104 -7.54 -4.58 -10.58
CA LEU A 104 -8.87 -3.97 -10.66
C LEU A 104 -8.81 -2.44 -10.82
N ARG A 105 -7.82 -1.79 -10.19
CA ARG A 105 -7.71 -0.32 -10.15
C ARG A 105 -7.50 0.32 -11.54
N PRO A 106 -6.47 -0.01 -12.35
CA PRO A 106 -6.31 0.46 -13.72
C PRO A 106 -7.55 0.26 -14.59
N VAL A 107 -8.13 -0.93 -14.51
CA VAL A 107 -9.31 -1.32 -15.30
C VAL A 107 -10.50 -0.46 -14.90
N ALA A 108 -10.71 -0.23 -13.61
CA ALA A 108 -11.77 0.63 -13.11
C ALA A 108 -11.63 2.07 -13.58
N PHE A 109 -10.43 2.67 -13.53
CA PHE A 109 -10.20 4.01 -14.07
C PHE A 109 -10.57 4.14 -15.55
N LYS A 110 -10.17 3.17 -16.38
CA LYS A 110 -10.40 3.25 -17.83
C LYS A 110 -11.84 2.89 -18.22
N TYR A 111 -12.49 1.94 -17.53
CA TYR A 111 -13.76 1.35 -17.97
C TYR A 111 -15.00 1.94 -17.28
N ARG A 112 -14.85 2.58 -16.11
CA ARG A 112 -15.98 3.17 -15.37
C ARG A 112 -16.88 4.05 -16.23
N SER A 113 -16.30 4.88 -17.10
CA SER A 113 -17.04 5.83 -17.95
C SER A 113 -17.30 5.35 -19.38
N LYS A 114 -17.06 4.07 -19.69
CA LYS A 114 -17.24 3.51 -21.05
C LYS A 114 -18.65 3.01 -21.34
N ARG A 115 -19.46 2.79 -20.31
CA ARG A 115 -20.84 2.34 -20.42
C ARG A 115 -21.71 3.14 -19.46
N ASP A 116 -22.84 3.61 -19.96
CA ASP A 116 -23.86 4.24 -19.13
C ASP A 116 -24.68 3.17 -18.38
N GLY A 117 -24.90 3.42 -17.09
CA GLY A 117 -25.63 2.54 -16.18
C GLY A 117 -25.12 2.65 -14.75
N ASP A 118 -26.02 2.90 -13.81
CA ASP A 118 -25.65 3.14 -12.41
C ASP A 118 -25.01 1.90 -11.77
N GLY A 119 -25.49 0.70 -12.07
CA GLY A 119 -24.89 -0.55 -11.60
C GLY A 119 -23.47 -0.79 -12.14
N TRP A 120 -23.20 -0.39 -13.39
CA TRP A 120 -21.87 -0.48 -13.98
C TRP A 120 -20.88 0.46 -13.28
N LYS A 121 -21.27 1.74 -13.13
CA LYS A 121 -20.45 2.74 -12.43
C LYS A 121 -20.21 2.34 -10.98
N ALA A 122 -21.24 1.89 -10.27
CA ALA A 122 -21.14 1.46 -8.88
C ALA A 122 -20.21 0.25 -8.70
N GLY A 123 -20.24 -0.72 -9.62
CA GLY A 123 -19.31 -1.86 -9.60
C GLY A 123 -17.85 -1.43 -9.71
N TRP A 124 -17.55 -0.49 -10.62
CA TRP A 124 -16.20 0.06 -10.76
C TRP A 124 -15.80 0.99 -9.60
N ASP A 125 -16.75 1.72 -9.01
CA ASP A 125 -16.52 2.50 -7.80
C ASP A 125 -16.08 1.61 -6.62
N TRP A 126 -16.73 0.45 -6.46
CA TRP A 126 -16.31 -0.56 -5.48
C TRP A 126 -14.95 -1.19 -5.81
N ALA A 127 -14.67 -1.43 -7.09
CA ALA A 127 -13.36 -1.91 -7.52
C ALA A 127 -12.24 -0.91 -7.19
N LEU A 128 -12.48 0.40 -7.35
CA LEU A 128 -11.53 1.45 -6.94
C LEU A 128 -11.35 1.49 -5.42
N PHE A 129 -12.44 1.33 -4.66
CA PHE A 129 -12.36 1.23 -3.20
C PHE A 129 -11.51 0.03 -2.76
N ILE A 130 -11.78 -1.16 -3.30
CA ILE A 130 -11.03 -2.38 -3.02
C ILE A 130 -9.56 -2.20 -3.42
N GLY A 131 -9.31 -1.61 -4.60
CA GLY A 131 -7.98 -1.32 -5.12
C GLY A 131 -7.18 -0.35 -4.26
N GLY A 132 -7.83 0.52 -3.49
CA GLY A 132 -7.18 1.38 -2.49
C GLY A 132 -7.02 0.70 -1.13
N PHE A 133 -8.10 0.12 -0.61
CA PHE A 133 -8.18 -0.40 0.75
C PHE A 133 -7.38 -1.69 0.96
N VAL A 134 -7.53 -2.68 0.07
CA VAL A 134 -6.92 -4.00 0.25
C VAL A 134 -5.39 -3.94 0.24
N PRO A 135 -4.74 -3.28 -0.74
CA PRO A 135 -3.27 -3.14 -0.70
C PRO A 135 -2.79 -2.40 0.54
N SER A 136 -3.45 -1.29 0.90
CA SER A 136 -3.12 -0.50 2.09
C SER A 136 -3.13 -1.35 3.37
N LEU A 137 -4.17 -2.17 3.55
CA LEU A 137 -4.30 -3.06 4.70
C LEU A 137 -3.23 -4.15 4.70
N ILE A 138 -3.08 -4.87 3.58
CA ILE A 138 -2.17 -6.02 3.51
C ILE A 138 -0.71 -5.59 3.63
N PHE A 139 -0.31 -4.45 3.06
CA PHE A 139 1.06 -3.95 3.25
C PHE A 139 1.37 -3.69 4.73
N GLY A 140 0.44 -3.09 5.48
CA GLY A 140 0.62 -2.89 6.92
C GLY A 140 0.67 -4.20 7.70
N VAL A 141 -0.20 -5.16 7.36
CA VAL A 141 -0.19 -6.52 7.95
C VAL A 141 1.14 -7.22 7.67
N ALA A 142 1.68 -7.11 6.46
CA ALA A 142 2.97 -7.71 6.09
C ALA A 142 4.11 -7.11 6.93
N VAL A 143 4.16 -5.78 7.06
CA VAL A 143 5.17 -5.10 7.91
C VAL A 143 5.04 -5.56 9.37
N GLY A 144 3.82 -5.64 9.92
CA GLY A 144 3.59 -6.12 11.28
C GLY A 144 4.08 -7.55 11.51
N ASN A 145 3.85 -8.46 10.55
CA ASN A 145 4.37 -9.82 10.61
C ASN A 145 5.91 -9.86 10.51
N VAL A 146 6.51 -9.02 9.67
CA VAL A 146 7.98 -8.93 9.58
C VAL A 146 8.59 -8.47 10.91
N LEU A 147 7.94 -7.53 11.62
CA LEU A 147 8.39 -7.07 12.93
C LEU A 147 8.32 -8.16 14.01
N GLN A 148 7.30 -9.01 13.98
CA GLN A 148 7.16 -10.13 14.93
C GLN A 148 7.98 -11.37 14.55
N GLY A 149 8.45 -11.43 13.30
CA GLY A 149 9.05 -12.62 12.72
C GLY A 149 8.01 -13.53 12.08
N VAL A 150 8.44 -14.22 11.03
CA VAL A 150 7.59 -15.04 10.16
C VAL A 150 8.13 -16.47 10.16
N PRO A 151 7.28 -17.51 10.27
CA PRO A 151 7.73 -18.90 10.34
C PRO A 151 8.14 -19.43 8.96
N PHE A 152 9.44 -19.32 8.65
CA PHE A 152 10.06 -19.95 7.50
C PHE A 152 11.43 -20.52 7.87
N ARG A 153 11.90 -21.49 7.09
CA ARG A 153 13.24 -22.05 7.22
C ARG A 153 13.90 -22.26 5.87
N PHE A 154 15.22 -22.35 5.91
CA PHE A 154 16.03 -22.81 4.79
C PHE A 154 16.43 -24.28 5.00
N ASP A 155 16.50 -25.06 3.91
CA ASP A 155 17.23 -26.33 3.93
C ASP A 155 18.72 -26.12 3.60
N GLU A 156 19.49 -27.22 3.51
CA GLU A 156 20.92 -27.20 3.18
C GLU A 156 21.21 -26.62 1.79
N ASP A 157 20.25 -26.72 0.86
CA ASP A 157 20.33 -26.18 -0.51
C ASP A 157 19.85 -24.72 -0.59
N MET A 158 19.61 -24.04 0.55
CA MET A 158 19.04 -22.70 0.64
C MET A 158 17.63 -22.57 0.02
N ARG A 159 16.88 -23.66 -0.07
CA ARG A 159 15.48 -23.64 -0.48
C ARG A 159 14.61 -23.18 0.67
N ILE A 160 13.60 -22.39 0.34
CA ILE A 160 12.71 -21.75 1.31
C ILE A 160 11.50 -22.64 1.56
N TYR A 161 11.23 -22.93 2.83
CA TYR A 161 10.01 -23.59 3.29
C TYR A 161 9.26 -22.64 4.21
N TYR A 162 8.03 -22.31 3.85
CA TYR A 162 7.12 -21.55 4.70
C TYR A 162 6.27 -22.51 5.52
N GLU A 163 6.29 -22.36 6.83
CA GLU A 163 5.61 -23.27 7.78
C GLU A 163 4.35 -22.64 8.39
N GLY A 164 4.06 -21.38 8.03
CA GLY A 164 2.86 -20.69 8.45
C GLY A 164 1.63 -20.99 7.61
N SER A 165 0.53 -20.31 7.94
CA SER A 165 -0.69 -20.29 7.14
C SER A 165 -1.13 -18.85 6.86
N PHE A 166 -1.99 -18.66 5.87
CA PHE A 166 -2.50 -17.32 5.54
C PHE A 166 -3.25 -16.67 6.70
N PHE A 167 -4.10 -17.41 7.40
CA PHE A 167 -4.85 -16.86 8.53
C PHE A 167 -3.97 -16.54 9.74
N ALA A 168 -2.82 -17.21 9.88
CA ALA A 168 -1.84 -16.88 10.92
C ALA A 168 -1.21 -15.48 10.72
N LEU A 169 -1.18 -14.98 9.47
CA LEU A 169 -0.73 -13.62 9.18
C LEU A 169 -1.69 -12.56 9.71
N LEU A 170 -2.96 -12.89 9.94
CA LEU A 170 -3.99 -11.98 10.45
C LEU A 170 -4.01 -11.98 11.99
N ASN A 171 -2.83 -11.96 12.60
CA ASN A 171 -2.70 -11.87 14.04
C ASN A 171 -3.05 -10.44 14.54
N PRO A 172 -3.39 -10.26 15.82
CA PRO A 172 -3.87 -8.97 16.34
C PRO A 172 -2.89 -7.80 16.11
N TYR A 173 -1.60 -8.03 16.27
CA TYR A 173 -0.58 -7.01 16.08
C TYR A 173 -0.43 -6.63 14.61
N ALA A 174 -0.37 -7.63 13.72
CA ALA A 174 -0.31 -7.39 12.28
C ALA A 174 -1.57 -6.67 11.77
N LEU A 175 -2.76 -7.01 12.28
CA LEU A 175 -3.99 -6.28 11.96
C LEU A 175 -3.95 -4.83 12.44
N LEU A 176 -3.38 -4.57 13.62
CA LEU A 176 -3.17 -3.21 14.10
C LEU A 176 -2.26 -2.42 13.16
N CYS A 177 -1.14 -3.00 12.71
CA CYS A 177 -0.26 -2.38 11.70
C CYS A 177 -0.98 -2.17 10.36
N GLY A 178 -1.83 -3.11 9.95
CA GLY A 178 -2.70 -2.98 8.78
C GLY A 178 -3.65 -1.79 8.87
N LEU A 179 -4.37 -1.67 9.99
CA LEU A 179 -5.28 -0.56 10.24
C LEU A 179 -4.56 0.77 10.32
N LEU A 180 -3.36 0.79 10.92
CA LEU A 180 -2.49 1.97 10.95
C LEU A 180 -2.12 2.40 9.53
N SER A 181 -1.72 1.46 8.67
CA SER A 181 -1.40 1.72 7.26
C SER A 181 -2.61 2.29 6.51
N VAL A 182 -3.79 1.68 6.65
CA VAL A 182 -5.04 2.21 6.04
C VAL A 182 -5.34 3.62 6.53
N ALA A 183 -5.25 3.88 7.84
CA ALA A 183 -5.51 5.20 8.40
C ALA A 183 -4.51 6.24 7.87
N MET A 184 -3.23 5.89 7.79
CA MET A 184 -2.18 6.77 7.29
C MET A 184 -2.38 7.14 5.81
N LEU A 185 -2.66 6.14 4.96
CA LEU A 185 -2.88 6.39 3.53
C LEU A 185 -4.22 7.11 3.28
N THR A 186 -5.26 6.79 4.04
CA THR A 186 -6.54 7.51 4.02
C THR A 186 -6.35 8.99 4.39
N MET A 187 -5.59 9.27 5.44
CA MET A 187 -5.23 10.64 5.83
C MET A 187 -4.50 11.36 4.70
N HIS A 188 -3.51 10.72 4.07
CA HIS A 188 -2.74 11.28 2.97
C HIS A 188 -3.61 11.56 1.73
N GLY A 189 -4.49 10.63 1.37
CA GLY A 189 -5.45 10.82 0.28
C GLY A 189 -6.46 11.95 0.55
N ALA A 190 -6.92 12.10 1.79
CA ALA A 190 -7.76 13.23 2.19
C ALA A 190 -7.03 14.58 2.08
N ALA A 191 -5.75 14.64 2.47
CA ALA A 191 -4.93 15.83 2.30
C ALA A 191 -4.75 16.18 0.82
N TRP A 192 -4.55 15.19 -0.04
CA TRP A 192 -4.48 15.40 -1.48
C TRP A 192 -5.81 15.94 -2.06
N LEU A 193 -6.95 15.36 -1.67
CA LEU A 193 -8.27 15.86 -2.09
C LEU A 193 -8.54 17.29 -1.61
N GLN A 194 -8.11 17.63 -0.40
CA GLN A 194 -8.18 19.01 0.12
C GLN A 194 -7.39 20.00 -0.74
N VAL A 195 -6.26 19.58 -1.33
CA VAL A 195 -5.44 20.43 -2.21
C VAL A 195 -6.00 20.50 -3.63
N LYS A 196 -6.61 19.41 -4.12
CA LYS A 196 -7.03 19.27 -5.53
C LYS A 196 -8.51 19.56 -5.81
N THR A 197 -9.33 19.68 -4.78
CA THR A 197 -10.78 19.83 -4.92
C THR A 197 -11.30 20.93 -4.01
N ASP A 198 -12.48 21.45 -4.36
CA ASP A 198 -13.19 22.49 -3.59
C ASP A 198 -14.59 22.03 -3.17
N GLY A 199 -15.20 22.79 -2.26
CA GLY A 199 -16.57 22.60 -1.81
C GLY A 199 -16.78 21.29 -1.05
N ILE A 200 -17.93 20.64 -1.29
CA ILE A 200 -18.44 19.55 -0.47
C ILE A 200 -17.49 18.33 -0.43
N VAL A 201 -16.81 18.01 -1.54
CA VAL A 201 -15.84 16.90 -1.58
C VAL A 201 -14.64 17.20 -0.68
N ALA A 202 -14.10 18.41 -0.76
CA ALA A 202 -12.98 18.86 0.07
C ALA A 202 -13.36 18.90 1.56
N GLU A 203 -14.55 19.38 1.90
CA GLU A 203 -15.06 19.41 3.29
C GLU A 203 -15.17 18.02 3.90
N ARG A 204 -15.76 17.07 3.15
CA ARG A 204 -15.86 15.66 3.60
C ARG A 204 -14.48 15.02 3.69
N ALA A 205 -13.59 15.28 2.72
CA ALA A 205 -12.21 14.81 2.77
C ALA A 205 -11.50 15.33 4.04
N ARG A 206 -11.67 16.61 4.40
CA ARG A 206 -11.13 17.17 5.66
C ARG A 206 -11.63 16.43 6.89
N ARG A 207 -12.95 16.19 6.96
CA ARG A 207 -13.58 15.53 8.10
C ARG A 207 -13.05 14.11 8.27
N TYR A 208 -13.11 13.29 7.22
CA TYR A 208 -12.63 11.91 7.29
C TYR A 208 -11.11 11.83 7.44
N GLY A 209 -10.37 12.72 6.79
CA GLY A 209 -8.91 12.83 6.93
C GLY A 209 -8.46 13.20 8.34
N SER A 210 -9.18 14.10 9.01
CA SER A 210 -8.88 14.46 10.41
C SER A 210 -9.15 13.31 11.38
N ILE A 211 -10.22 12.53 11.15
CA ILE A 211 -10.50 11.31 11.91
C ILE A 211 -9.40 10.27 11.65
N ALA A 212 -9.00 10.08 10.40
CA ALA A 212 -7.92 9.16 10.02
C ALA A 212 -6.58 9.59 10.66
N ALA A 213 -6.27 10.88 10.71
CA ALA A 213 -5.09 11.41 11.39
C ALA A 213 -5.08 11.10 12.89
N LEU A 214 -6.22 11.27 13.57
CA LEU A 214 -6.34 10.89 14.98
C LEU A 214 -6.17 9.37 15.15
N ALA A 215 -6.77 8.57 14.26
CA ALA A 215 -6.60 7.13 14.26
C ALA A 215 -5.13 6.71 14.05
N VAL A 216 -4.37 7.39 13.19
CA VAL A 216 -2.93 7.16 13.03
C VAL A 216 -2.20 7.36 14.35
N ILE A 217 -2.43 8.47 15.05
CA ILE A 217 -1.76 8.77 16.32
C ILE A 217 -2.07 7.67 17.35
N VAL A 218 -3.34 7.31 17.49
CA VAL A 218 -3.79 6.29 18.46
C VAL A 218 -3.25 4.91 18.11
N LEU A 219 -3.40 4.46 16.86
CA LEU A 219 -2.95 3.14 16.42
C LEU A 219 -1.42 3.02 16.48
N PHE A 220 -0.68 4.08 16.14
CA PHE A 220 0.77 4.09 16.26
C PHE A 220 1.22 3.96 17.72
N ALA A 221 0.61 4.74 18.64
CA ALA A 221 0.90 4.64 20.07
C ALA A 221 0.57 3.26 20.63
N LEU A 222 -0.58 2.69 20.27
CA LEU A 222 -0.98 1.34 20.67
C LEU A 222 -0.04 0.27 20.12
N GLY A 223 0.43 0.41 18.88
CA GLY A 223 1.40 -0.50 18.28
C GLY A 223 2.76 -0.47 19.00
N GLY A 224 3.21 0.72 19.38
CA GLY A 224 4.42 0.89 20.20
C GLY A 224 4.28 0.26 21.58
N LEU A 225 3.14 0.47 22.25
CA LEU A 225 2.84 -0.15 23.54
C LEU A 225 2.75 -1.67 23.45
N PHE A 226 2.14 -2.22 22.38
CA PHE A 226 2.02 -3.66 22.19
C PHE A 226 3.40 -4.33 22.04
N LEU A 227 4.35 -3.70 21.34
CA LEU A 227 5.71 -4.23 21.22
C LEU A 227 6.52 -4.12 22.52
N TRP A 228 6.17 -3.16 23.37
CA TRP A 228 6.88 -2.92 24.63
C TRP A 228 6.55 -3.95 25.71
N ILE A 229 5.31 -4.43 25.72
CA ILE A 229 4.77 -5.40 26.70
C ILE A 229 5.15 -6.82 26.29
#